data_AF-A0A4Q3G307-F1
#
_entry.id   AF-A0A4Q3G307-F1
#
_cell.length_a   1.000
_cell.length_b   1.000
_cell.length_c   1.000
_cell.angle_alpha   90.00
_cell.angle_beta   90.00
_cell.angle_gamma   90.00
#
_symmetry.space_group_name_H-M   'P 1'
#
loop_
_entity.id
_entity.type
_entity.pdbx_description
1 polymer ?
#
loop_
_entity_poly.entity_id
_entity_poly.type
_entity_poly.pdbx_seq_one_letter_code
_entity_poly.pdbx_strand_id
1 'polypeptide(L)'
;MTETQTTPKKLFIKTYGCQMNVYDSDRMSDALAPHGYEPTLDMAQADLVLLNTCHIREKASEKVFSELGRLKELQTERRAMGADLMIGVAGCVAQAEGEEIARRAPVVDMVFGPQAYHKLPDMLRQAQEQRLVHPTMKKAVIDTDFPEEDKFAHLPAAKREVTIKRGLTAFLTVQEGCDKFCSFCVVPYTRGAEVSRPVSQVLTEARGLVDAGVREITLLG
;
A
#
# COMPACT_ATOMS: atom_id res chain seq x y z
N MET A 1 -8.23 16.53 -31.90
CA MET A 1 -8.74 15.69 -30.79
C MET A 1 -8.16 16.28 -29.52
N THR A 2 -8.96 17.06 -28.80
CA THR A 2 -8.55 17.74 -27.56
C THR A 2 -8.46 16.70 -26.46
N GLU A 3 -7.24 16.29 -26.11
CA GLU A 3 -6.99 15.50 -24.90
C GLU A 3 -7.42 16.32 -23.69
N THR A 4 -8.51 15.90 -23.05
CA THR A 4 -8.91 16.41 -21.74
C THR A 4 -7.80 16.01 -20.76
N GLN A 5 -6.87 16.92 -20.47
CA GLN A 5 -5.83 16.70 -19.47
C GLN A 5 -6.50 16.63 -18.09
N THR A 6 -6.86 15.43 -17.66
CA THR A 6 -7.25 15.17 -16.27
C THR A 6 -6.02 15.34 -15.40
N THR A 7 -6.05 16.31 -14.49
CA THR A 7 -4.98 16.53 -13.51
C THR A 7 -4.73 15.22 -12.74
N PRO A 8 -3.48 14.74 -12.65
CA PRO A 8 -3.17 13.49 -11.96
C PRO A 8 -3.51 13.61 -10.48
N LYS A 9 -4.15 12.56 -9.94
CA LYS A 9 -4.49 12.46 -8.52
C LYS A 9 -3.22 12.25 -7.71
N LYS A 10 -3.16 12.79 -6.50
CA LYS A 10 -1.97 12.72 -5.63
C LYS A 10 -2.10 11.58 -4.62
N LEU A 11 -1.07 10.73 -4.58
CA LEU A 11 -0.93 9.61 -3.65
C LEU A 11 0.16 9.93 -2.62
N PHE A 12 -0.19 9.94 -1.34
CA PHE A 12 0.78 10.02 -0.25
C PHE A 12 0.82 8.68 0.49
N ILE A 13 2.01 8.07 0.58
CA ILE A 13 2.20 6.83 1.37
C ILE A 13 3.09 7.16 2.56
N LYS A 14 2.56 6.95 3.76
CA LYS A 14 3.35 7.00 4.98
C LYS A 14 3.77 5.58 5.37
N THR A 15 5.04 5.28 5.12
CA THR A 15 5.60 3.96 5.39
C THR A 15 6.16 3.89 6.82
N TYR A 16 5.73 2.89 7.56
CA TYR A 16 6.26 2.54 8.87
C TYR A 16 6.91 1.16 8.81
N GLY A 17 8.03 1.00 9.53
CA GLY A 17 8.57 -0.32 9.83
C GLY A 17 9.86 -0.65 9.11
N CYS A 18 9.79 -1.63 8.21
CA CYS A 18 10.96 -2.32 7.67
C CYS A 18 11.14 -2.09 6.15
N GLN A 19 12.24 -2.61 5.61
CA GLN A 19 12.58 -2.53 4.19
C GLN A 19 11.51 -3.18 3.29
N MET A 20 10.84 -4.22 3.78
CA MET A 20 9.73 -4.86 3.06
C MET A 20 8.53 -3.92 2.92
N ASN A 21 8.22 -3.10 3.93
CA ASN A 21 7.17 -2.08 3.79
C ASN A 21 7.58 -0.96 2.81
N VAL A 22 8.87 -0.63 2.70
CA VAL A 22 9.35 0.33 1.67
C VAL A 22 9.10 -0.26 0.28
N TYR A 23 9.50 -1.50 0.06
CA TYR A 23 9.22 -2.24 -1.18
C TYR A 23 7.72 -2.31 -1.50
N ASP A 24 6.88 -2.67 -0.53
CA ASP A 24 5.42 -2.75 -0.70
C ASP A 24 4.83 -1.37 -1.07
N SER A 25 5.40 -0.27 -0.54
CA SER A 25 4.96 1.10 -0.85
C SER A 25 5.27 1.51 -2.28
N ASP A 26 6.45 1.12 -2.77
CA ASP A 26 6.81 1.30 -4.18
C ASP A 26 5.87 0.52 -5.10
N ARG A 27 5.54 -0.73 -4.74
CA ARG A 27 4.61 -1.56 -5.50
C ARG A 27 3.17 -1.04 -5.49
N MET A 28 2.70 -0.50 -4.37
CA MET A 28 1.40 0.19 -4.31
C MET A 28 1.36 1.43 -5.22
N SER A 29 2.46 2.19 -5.28
CA SER A 29 2.57 3.34 -6.17
C SER A 29 2.55 2.91 -7.64
N ASP A 30 3.29 1.85 -7.97
CA ASP A 30 3.35 1.31 -9.33
C ASP A 30 1.99 0.76 -9.76
N ALA A 31 1.26 0.08 -8.86
CA ALA A 31 -0.08 -0.45 -9.12
C ALA A 31 -1.10 0.66 -9.42
N LEU A 32 -0.98 1.83 -8.81
CA LEU A 32 -1.91 2.96 -9.00
C LEU A 32 -1.50 3.93 -10.13
N ALA A 33 -0.25 3.90 -10.59
CA ALA A 33 0.23 4.80 -11.65
C ALA A 33 -0.57 4.68 -12.96
N PRO A 34 -0.95 3.48 -13.46
CA PRO A 34 -1.83 3.34 -14.63
C PRO A 34 -3.24 3.93 -14.42
N HIS A 35 -3.64 4.13 -13.16
CA HIS A 35 -4.96 4.64 -12.78
C HIS A 35 -4.94 6.16 -12.49
N GLY A 36 -3.90 6.86 -12.93
CA GLY A 36 -3.81 8.32 -12.86
C GLY A 36 -3.36 8.88 -11.51
N TYR A 37 -2.77 8.05 -10.65
CA TYR A 37 -2.16 8.50 -9.40
C TYR A 37 -0.66 8.78 -9.56
N GLU A 38 -0.22 9.86 -8.93
CA GLU A 38 1.19 10.24 -8.83
C GLU A 38 1.60 10.38 -7.36
N PRO A 39 2.77 9.84 -6.96
CA PRO A 39 3.29 10.03 -5.62
C PRO A 39 3.53 11.51 -5.30
N THR A 40 3.17 11.91 -4.08
CA THR A 40 3.52 13.21 -3.48
C THR A 40 4.18 13.01 -2.12
N LEU A 41 5.05 13.95 -1.74
CA LEU A 41 5.63 14.03 -0.40
C LEU A 41 4.84 14.97 0.52
N ASP A 42 3.88 15.70 -0.03
CA ASP A 42 2.99 16.58 0.70
C ASP A 42 1.63 15.91 0.91
N MET A 43 1.39 15.50 2.15
CA MET A 43 0.13 14.87 2.57
C MET A 43 -1.08 15.81 2.39
N ALA A 44 -0.90 17.12 2.50
CA ALA A 44 -1.99 18.08 2.37
C ALA A 44 -2.54 18.14 0.94
N GLN A 45 -1.72 17.78 -0.05
CA GLN A 45 -2.11 17.75 -1.47
C GLN A 45 -2.73 16.41 -1.90
N ALA A 46 -2.68 15.39 -1.06
CA ALA A 46 -3.09 14.04 -1.42
C ALA A 46 -4.61 13.91 -1.65
N ASP A 47 -4.97 13.13 -2.67
CA ASP A 47 -6.34 12.63 -2.89
C ASP A 47 -6.51 11.22 -2.30
N LEU A 48 -5.40 10.50 -2.10
CA LEU A 48 -5.33 9.23 -1.40
C LEU A 48 -4.13 9.23 -0.45
N VAL A 49 -4.38 8.94 0.83
CA VAL A 49 -3.35 8.64 1.82
C VAL A 49 -3.37 7.15 2.16
N LEU A 50 -2.21 6.50 2.08
CA LEU A 50 -2.01 5.13 2.55
C LEU A 50 -1.06 5.13 3.75
N LEU A 51 -1.51 4.56 4.87
CA LEU A 51 -0.64 4.24 6.00
C LEU A 51 -0.14 2.81 5.82
N ASN A 52 1.10 2.60 5.38
CA ASN A 52 1.69 1.27 5.25
C ASN A 52 2.41 0.89 6.54
N THR A 53 1.89 -0.09 7.27
CA THR A 53 2.18 -0.29 8.68
C THR A 53 2.94 -1.59 8.93
N CYS A 54 3.68 -1.60 10.04
CA CYS A 54 4.46 -2.76 10.47
C CYS A 54 4.05 -3.14 11.89
N HIS A 55 3.94 -4.43 12.16
CA HIS A 55 3.44 -4.95 13.43
C HIS A 55 4.56 -5.36 14.40
N ILE A 56 5.81 -5.41 13.95
CA ILE A 56 6.93 -5.95 14.75
C ILE A 56 7.46 -4.97 15.81
N ARG A 57 7.05 -3.70 15.75
CA ARG A 57 7.52 -2.65 16.68
C ARG A 57 6.47 -2.40 17.75
N GLU A 58 6.93 -2.09 18.95
CA GLU A 58 6.05 -1.68 20.05
C GLU A 58 5.20 -0.46 19.63
N LYS A 59 3.94 -0.47 20.08
CA LYS A 59 2.95 0.58 19.85
C LYS A 59 2.62 0.84 18.37
N ALA A 60 2.74 -0.18 17.53
CA ALA A 60 2.44 -0.07 16.11
C ALA A 60 0.99 0.38 15.89
N SER A 61 0.03 -0.28 16.54
CA SER A 61 -1.40 -0.03 16.38
C SER A 61 -1.80 1.35 16.93
N GLU A 62 -1.28 1.77 18.08
CA GLU A 62 -1.55 3.10 18.65
C GLU A 62 -1.06 4.23 17.73
N LYS A 63 0.09 4.05 17.07
CA LYS A 63 0.58 5.01 16.08
C LYS A 63 -0.37 5.12 14.88
N VAL A 64 -0.92 3.99 14.42
CA VAL A 64 -1.93 3.99 13.35
C VAL A 64 -3.16 4.79 13.78
N PHE A 65 -3.73 4.51 14.95
CA PHE A 65 -4.91 5.23 15.43
C PHE A 65 -4.66 6.72 15.66
N SER A 66 -3.47 7.09 16.17
CA SER A 66 -3.08 8.49 16.33
C SER A 66 -3.06 9.23 14.98
N GLU A 67 -2.51 8.59 13.96
CA GLU A 67 -2.40 9.16 12.61
C GLU A 67 -3.75 9.20 11.90
N LEU A 68 -4.61 8.19 12.10
CA LEU A 68 -5.99 8.21 11.61
C LEU A 68 -6.81 9.37 12.22
N GLY A 69 -6.55 9.72 13.49
CA GLY A 69 -7.12 10.91 14.11
C GLY A 69 -6.76 12.19 13.36
N ARG A 70 -5.48 12.38 13.03
CA ARG A 70 -4.99 13.53 12.25
C ARG A 70 -5.57 13.56 10.82
N LEU A 71 -5.64 12.39 10.18
CA LEU A 71 -6.21 12.28 8.83
C LEU A 71 -7.70 12.59 8.79
N LYS A 72 -8.44 12.33 9.86
CA LYS A 72 -9.85 12.72 9.97
C LYS A 72 -10.03 14.23 9.97
N GLU A 73 -9.16 14.96 10.68
CA GLU A 73 -9.15 16.43 10.68
C GLU A 73 -8.86 16.94 9.26
N LEU A 74 -7.77 16.47 8.64
CA LEU A 74 -7.41 16.84 7.27
C LEU A 74 -8.50 16.52 6.24
N GLN A 75 -9.14 15.34 6.35
CA GLN A 75 -10.27 14.98 5.47
C GLN A 75 -11.44 15.95 5.63
N THR A 76 -11.73 16.38 6.86
CA THR A 76 -12.81 17.33 7.15
C THR A 76 -12.50 18.70 6.55
N GLU A 77 -11.25 19.18 6.70
CA GLU A 77 -10.78 20.44 6.11
C GLU A 77 -10.84 20.40 4.58
N ARG A 78 -10.35 19.32 3.95
CA ARG A 78 -10.41 19.17 2.48
C ARG A 78 -11.86 19.18 1.98
N ARG A 79 -12.77 18.48 2.67
CA ARG A 79 -14.20 18.48 2.32
C ARG A 79 -14.84 19.86 2.44
N ALA A 80 -14.47 20.64 3.46
CA ALA A 80 -14.94 22.02 3.60
C ALA A 80 -14.50 22.92 2.42
N MET A 81 -13.38 22.58 1.77
CA MET A 81 -12.88 23.26 0.56
C MET A 81 -13.39 22.64 -0.75
N GLY A 82 -14.33 21.70 -0.70
CA GLY A 82 -14.88 21.02 -1.88
C GLY A 82 -13.94 19.96 -2.51
N ALA A 83 -12.90 19.55 -1.79
CA ALA A 83 -12.01 18.47 -2.17
C ALA A 83 -12.29 17.21 -1.35
N ASP A 84 -11.92 16.04 -1.88
CA ASP A 84 -12.05 14.78 -1.16
C ASP A 84 -10.66 14.20 -0.82
N LEU A 85 -10.63 13.31 0.17
CA LEU A 85 -9.44 12.58 0.59
C LEU A 85 -9.82 11.15 0.97
N MET A 86 -9.32 10.16 0.23
CA MET A 86 -9.40 8.75 0.59
C MET A 86 -8.30 8.34 1.55
N ILE A 87 -8.62 7.45 2.47
CA ILE A 87 -7.69 6.97 3.49
C ILE A 87 -7.69 5.44 3.47
N GLY A 88 -6.51 4.85 3.28
CA GLY A 88 -6.29 3.41 3.37
C GLY A 88 -5.26 3.07 4.45
N VAL A 89 -5.43 1.91 5.08
CA VAL A 89 -4.43 1.31 5.99
C VAL A 89 -3.96 -0.01 5.40
N ALA A 90 -2.66 -0.15 5.24
CA ALA A 90 -2.02 -1.29 4.62
C ALA A 90 -0.98 -1.93 5.54
N GLY A 91 -0.51 -3.12 5.19
CA GLY A 91 0.64 -3.75 5.83
C GLY A 91 0.28 -4.68 7.00
N CYS A 92 1.27 -5.00 7.84
CA CYS A 92 1.11 -6.06 8.84
C CYS A 92 0.10 -5.72 9.95
N VAL A 93 -0.07 -4.45 10.33
CA VAL A 93 -1.11 -4.08 11.31
C VAL A 93 -2.50 -4.18 10.67
N ALA A 94 -2.64 -3.74 9.42
CA ALA A 94 -3.88 -3.92 8.66
C ALA A 94 -4.27 -5.41 8.56
N GLN A 95 -3.30 -6.29 8.33
CA GLN A 95 -3.51 -7.73 8.28
C GLN A 95 -3.97 -8.32 9.62
N ALA A 96 -3.39 -7.88 10.73
CA ALA A 96 -3.71 -8.43 12.05
C ALA A 96 -5.01 -7.85 12.64
N GLU A 97 -5.29 -6.57 12.40
CA GLU A 97 -6.32 -5.81 13.07
C GLU A 97 -7.35 -5.21 12.10
N GLY A 98 -7.54 -5.81 10.91
CA GLY A 98 -8.32 -5.22 9.82
C GLY A 98 -9.73 -4.77 10.21
N GLU A 99 -10.50 -5.71 10.78
CA GLU A 99 -11.86 -5.47 11.28
C GLU A 99 -11.90 -4.47 12.44
N GLU A 100 -10.87 -4.49 13.29
CA GLU A 100 -10.75 -3.58 14.44
C GLU A 100 -10.53 -2.14 13.98
N ILE A 101 -9.64 -1.94 13.01
CA ILE A 101 -9.36 -0.64 12.39
C ILE A 101 -10.62 -0.10 11.74
N ALA A 102 -11.32 -0.91 10.93
CA ALA A 102 -12.55 -0.50 10.25
C ALA A 102 -13.65 -0.10 11.26
N ARG A 103 -13.78 -0.83 12.37
CA ARG A 103 -14.77 -0.55 13.41
C ARG A 103 -14.43 0.70 14.23
N ARG A 104 -13.17 0.86 14.64
CA ARG A 104 -12.73 1.98 15.51
C ARG A 104 -12.47 3.27 14.76
N ALA A 105 -12.14 3.20 13.47
CA ALA A 105 -11.84 4.35 12.64
C ALA A 105 -12.68 4.37 11.34
N PRO A 106 -13.98 4.75 11.40
CA PRO A 106 -14.88 4.82 10.23
C PRO A 106 -14.44 5.82 9.13
N VAL A 107 -13.43 6.63 9.41
CA VAL A 107 -12.80 7.54 8.44
C VAL A 107 -12.03 6.76 7.36
N VAL A 108 -11.59 5.54 7.67
CA VAL A 108 -10.86 4.66 6.76
C VAL A 108 -11.80 4.12 5.70
N ASP A 109 -11.35 4.14 4.46
CA ASP A 109 -12.11 3.63 3.31
C ASP A 109 -11.67 2.23 2.91
N MET A 110 -10.40 1.88 3.15
CA MET A 110 -9.83 0.58 2.80
C MET A 110 -8.85 0.09 3.87
N VAL A 111 -8.87 -1.21 4.14
CA VAL A 111 -7.89 -1.89 4.99
C VAL A 111 -7.41 -3.15 4.29
N PHE A 112 -6.11 -3.30 4.07
CA PHE A 112 -5.62 -4.45 3.31
C PHE A 112 -4.26 -4.97 3.73
N GLY A 113 -4.10 -6.28 3.57
CA GLY A 113 -2.90 -7.01 3.93
C GLY A 113 -1.72 -6.81 2.97
N PRO A 114 -0.50 -7.22 3.37
CA PRO A 114 0.67 -7.22 2.50
C PRO A 114 0.53 -8.09 1.24
N GLN A 115 -0.42 -9.03 1.21
CA GLN A 115 -0.65 -9.88 0.04
C GLN A 115 -1.68 -9.32 -0.95
N ALA A 116 -2.41 -8.27 -0.59
CA ALA A 116 -3.56 -7.79 -1.38
C ALA A 116 -3.29 -6.55 -2.25
N TYR A 117 -2.10 -5.94 -2.18
CA TYR A 117 -1.87 -4.62 -2.81
C TYR A 117 -1.93 -4.61 -4.35
N HIS A 118 -1.85 -5.77 -5.02
CA HIS A 118 -2.11 -5.88 -6.47
C HIS A 118 -3.58 -5.60 -6.83
N LYS A 119 -4.51 -5.82 -5.89
CA LYS A 119 -5.94 -5.52 -6.02
C LYS A 119 -6.29 -4.09 -5.61
N LEU A 120 -5.30 -3.27 -5.23
CA LEU A 120 -5.50 -1.91 -4.76
C LEU A 120 -6.34 -1.04 -5.72
N PRO A 121 -6.16 -1.10 -7.05
CA PRO A 121 -7.03 -0.36 -7.97
C PRO A 121 -8.51 -0.73 -7.85
N ASP A 122 -8.82 -2.02 -7.66
CA ASP A 122 -10.20 -2.51 -7.52
C ASP A 122 -10.78 -2.16 -6.16
N MET A 123 -10.01 -2.34 -5.08
CA MET A 123 -10.42 -1.90 -3.74
C MET A 123 -10.73 -0.40 -3.72
N LEU A 124 -9.95 0.39 -4.45
CA LEU A 124 -10.15 1.84 -4.55
C LEU A 124 -11.46 2.20 -5.26
N ARG A 125 -11.82 1.48 -6.33
CA ARG A 125 -13.12 1.67 -6.99
C ARG A 125 -14.28 1.30 -6.06
N GLN A 126 -14.18 0.15 -5.39
CA GLN A 126 -15.20 -0.28 -4.43
C GLN A 126 -15.35 0.73 -3.28
N ALA A 127 -14.24 1.26 -2.77
CA ALA A 127 -14.25 2.28 -1.73
C ALA A 127 -14.90 3.60 -2.19
N GLN A 128 -14.70 3.99 -3.45
CA GLN A 128 -15.40 5.13 -4.05
C GLN A 128 -16.91 4.89 -4.13
N GLU A 129 -17.33 3.70 -4.54
CA GLU A 129 -18.76 3.30 -4.57
C GLU A 129 -19.37 3.30 -3.16
N GLN A 130 -18.64 2.82 -2.15
CA GLN A 130 -19.06 2.86 -0.73
C GLN A 130 -19.20 4.29 -0.19
N ARG A 131 -18.62 5.31 -0.83
CA ARG A 131 -18.84 6.72 -0.46
C ARG A 131 -20.12 7.30 -1.03
N LEU A 132 -20.71 6.66 -2.04
CA LEU A 132 -21.98 7.08 -2.64
C LEU A 132 -23.19 6.54 -1.87
N VAL A 133 -23.00 5.52 -1.03
CA VAL A 133 -24.07 5.01 -0.15
C VAL A 133 -24.29 5.92 1.05
N HIS A 134 -25.44 5.78 1.71
CA HIS A 134 -25.76 6.57 2.90
C HIS A 134 -24.67 6.41 3.98
N PRO A 135 -24.24 7.48 4.68
CA PRO A 135 -23.12 7.42 5.63
C PRO A 135 -23.25 6.36 6.74
N THR A 136 -24.47 6.03 7.15
CA THR A 136 -24.75 4.98 8.16
C THR A 136 -24.57 3.56 7.64
N MET A 137 -24.53 3.37 6.32
CA MET A 137 -24.39 2.08 5.63
C MET A 137 -22.99 1.90 5.04
N LYS A 138 -22.17 2.96 5.01
CA LYS A 138 -20.80 2.92 4.51
C LYS A 138 -20.00 1.89 5.29
N LYS A 139 -19.29 1.02 4.56
CA LYS A 139 -18.31 0.09 5.12
C LYS A 139 -16.95 0.33 4.48
N ALA A 140 -15.89 0.14 5.25
CA ALA A 140 -14.55 0.06 4.69
C ALA A 140 -14.43 -1.22 3.84
N VAL A 141 -13.69 -1.14 2.73
CA VAL A 141 -13.31 -2.32 1.95
C VAL A 141 -12.17 -3.00 2.69
N ILE A 142 -12.32 -4.28 3.04
CA ILE A 142 -11.31 -5.04 3.78
C ILE A 142 -10.84 -6.22 2.92
N ASP A 143 -9.54 -6.34 2.68
CA ASP A 143 -8.92 -7.52 2.06
C ASP A 143 -7.68 -7.92 2.85
N THR A 144 -7.88 -8.84 3.79
CA THR A 144 -6.84 -9.45 4.62
C THR A 144 -6.75 -10.95 4.38
N ASP A 145 -7.21 -11.42 3.23
CA ASP A 145 -7.12 -12.84 2.90
C ASP A 145 -5.72 -13.17 2.37
N PHE A 146 -5.34 -14.44 2.49
CA PHE A 146 -4.13 -14.98 1.88
C PHE A 146 -4.53 -15.76 0.61
N PRO A 147 -4.63 -15.09 -0.55
CA PRO A 147 -4.97 -15.78 -1.79
C PRO A 147 -3.85 -16.74 -2.20
N GLU A 148 -4.23 -17.82 -2.88
CA GLU A 148 -3.26 -18.73 -3.53
C GLU A 148 -2.61 -18.09 -4.78
N GLU A 149 -3.21 -17.04 -5.32
CA GLU A 149 -2.73 -16.33 -6.51
C GLU A 149 -1.45 -15.53 -6.23
N ASP A 150 -0.48 -15.66 -7.13
CA ASP A 150 0.79 -14.92 -7.05
C ASP A 150 0.59 -13.46 -7.45
N LYS A 151 0.51 -12.56 -6.46
CA LYS A 151 0.39 -11.12 -6.69
C LYS A 151 1.45 -10.55 -7.64
N PHE A 152 2.65 -11.10 -7.68
CA PHE A 152 3.73 -10.60 -8.53
C PHE A 152 3.47 -10.83 -10.01
N ALA A 153 2.58 -11.75 -10.36
CA ALA A 153 2.13 -11.95 -11.74
C ALA A 153 1.21 -10.83 -12.25
N HIS A 154 0.59 -10.06 -11.35
CA HIS A 154 -0.40 -9.03 -11.68
C HIS A 154 0.12 -7.60 -11.52
N LEU A 155 1.28 -7.42 -10.90
CA LEU A 155 1.84 -6.10 -10.68
C LEU A 155 2.45 -5.54 -11.98
N PRO A 156 2.17 -4.26 -12.30
CA PRO A 156 2.79 -3.63 -13.45
C PRO A 156 4.30 -3.45 -13.22
N ALA A 157 5.07 -3.50 -14.30
CA ALA A 157 6.47 -3.08 -14.27
C ALA A 157 6.55 -1.58 -13.97
N ALA A 158 7.46 -1.19 -13.08
CA ALA A 158 7.74 0.21 -12.80
C ALA A 158 8.31 0.89 -14.07
N LYS A 159 7.89 2.12 -14.33
CA LYS A 159 8.49 2.93 -15.41
C LYS A 159 9.91 3.32 -15.04
N ARG A 160 10.81 3.33 -16.03
CA ARG A 160 12.22 3.70 -15.89
C ARG A 160 12.42 5.01 -15.13
N GLU A 161 11.63 6.02 -15.49
CA GLU A 161 11.70 7.38 -14.93
C GLU A 161 11.28 7.42 -13.47
N VAL A 162 10.33 6.56 -13.08
CA VAL A 162 9.87 6.44 -11.69
C VAL A 162 10.92 5.73 -10.85
N THR A 163 11.48 4.63 -11.37
CA THR A 163 12.51 3.85 -10.67
C THR A 163 13.74 4.70 -10.36
N ILE A 164 14.31 5.41 -11.34
CA ILE A 164 15.52 6.21 -11.10
C ILE A 164 15.26 7.41 -10.17
N LYS A 165 14.03 7.94 -10.16
CA LYS A 165 13.63 9.02 -9.24
C LYS A 165 13.59 8.56 -7.78
N ARG A 166 13.41 7.26 -7.51
CA ARG A 166 13.48 6.69 -6.15
C ARG A 166 14.91 6.63 -5.62
N GLY A 167 15.91 6.52 -6.48
CA GLY A 167 17.33 6.56 -6.12
C GLY A 167 18.20 5.54 -6.87
N LEU A 168 19.44 5.41 -6.41
CA LEU A 168 20.43 4.46 -6.98
C LEU A 168 20.43 3.10 -6.27
N THR A 169 19.66 2.95 -5.19
CA THR A 169 19.51 1.72 -4.43
C THR A 169 18.05 1.25 -4.55
N ALA A 170 17.83 -0.07 -4.53
CA ALA A 170 16.49 -0.64 -4.56
C ALA A 170 16.40 -1.93 -3.72
N PHE A 171 15.22 -2.17 -3.16
CA PHE A 171 14.88 -3.44 -2.56
C PHE A 171 14.25 -4.37 -3.59
N LEU A 172 14.55 -5.66 -3.50
CA LEU A 172 13.99 -6.71 -4.35
C LEU A 172 13.59 -7.89 -3.47
N THR A 173 12.30 -8.13 -3.30
CA THR A 173 11.84 -9.34 -2.58
C THR A 173 12.12 -10.59 -3.41
N VAL A 174 12.69 -11.62 -2.77
CA VAL A 174 12.88 -12.96 -3.34
C VAL A 174 12.02 -14.00 -2.64
N GLN A 175 11.52 -13.67 -1.45
CA GLN A 175 10.68 -14.50 -0.61
C GLN A 175 9.73 -13.61 0.19
N GLU A 176 8.55 -14.14 0.50
CA GLU A 176 7.62 -13.59 1.48
C GLU A 176 7.10 -14.66 2.43
N GLY A 177 6.51 -14.23 3.54
CA GLY A 177 6.00 -15.14 4.57
C GLY A 177 7.11 -15.84 5.36
N CYS A 178 6.72 -16.75 6.25
CA CYS A 178 7.65 -17.54 7.05
C CYS A 178 6.94 -18.75 7.68
N ASP A 179 7.53 -19.94 7.54
CA ASP A 179 7.01 -21.18 8.15
C ASP A 179 7.61 -21.45 9.54
N LYS A 180 8.37 -20.50 10.09
CA LYS A 180 8.92 -20.57 11.45
C LYS A 180 7.98 -19.90 12.44
N PHE A 181 7.26 -20.72 13.20
CA PHE A 181 6.37 -20.29 14.28
C PHE A 181 7.14 -20.01 15.58
N CYS A 182 8.07 -19.06 15.53
CA CYS A 182 8.77 -18.57 16.72
C CYS A 182 7.77 -17.89 17.66
N SER A 183 7.89 -18.12 18.98
CA SER A 183 6.93 -17.61 19.99
C SER A 183 6.76 -16.09 20.03
N PHE A 184 7.70 -15.34 19.46
CA PHE A 184 7.70 -13.87 19.41
C PHE A 184 7.36 -13.31 18.02
N CYS A 185 7.25 -14.15 16.98
CA CYS A 185 7.19 -13.69 15.60
C CYS A 185 5.75 -13.64 15.09
N VAL A 186 5.34 -12.47 14.58
CA VAL A 186 4.01 -12.24 14.00
C VAL A 186 3.93 -12.54 12.49
N VAL A 187 5.08 -12.77 11.83
CA VAL A 187 5.18 -12.88 10.37
C VAL A 187 4.29 -13.98 9.79
N PRO A 188 4.22 -15.22 10.34
CA PRO A 188 3.37 -16.27 9.78
C PRO A 188 1.89 -15.86 9.70
N TYR A 189 1.44 -15.02 10.64
CA TYR A 189 0.06 -14.54 10.74
C TYR A 189 -0.20 -13.27 9.92
N THR A 190 0.85 -12.52 9.57
CA THR A 190 0.71 -11.20 8.91
C THR A 190 1.22 -11.15 7.48
N ARG A 191 1.97 -12.16 7.04
CA ARG A 191 2.45 -12.29 5.66
C ARG A 191 2.19 -13.66 5.03
N GLY A 192 1.67 -14.61 5.82
CA GLY A 192 1.30 -15.95 5.37
C GLY A 192 2.46 -16.95 5.42
N ALA A 193 2.22 -18.12 4.81
CA ALA A 193 3.21 -19.18 4.66
C ALA A 193 4.42 -18.72 3.83
N GLU A 194 5.55 -19.38 4.00
CA GLU A 194 6.76 -19.12 3.23
C GLU A 194 6.53 -19.39 1.74
N VAL A 195 6.76 -18.38 0.90
CA VAL A 195 6.68 -18.49 -0.55
C VAL A 195 7.95 -17.89 -1.14
N SER A 196 8.71 -18.72 -1.86
CA SER A 196 9.84 -18.27 -2.66
C SER A 196 9.36 -17.85 -4.04
N ARG A 197 9.79 -16.66 -4.48
CA ARG A 197 9.44 -16.15 -5.81
C ARG A 197 10.15 -16.94 -6.91
N PRO A 198 9.50 -17.20 -8.05
CA PRO A 198 10.17 -17.81 -9.20
C PRO A 198 11.41 -17.00 -9.62
N VAL A 199 12.55 -17.68 -9.77
CA VAL A 199 13.83 -17.04 -10.14
C VAL A 199 13.71 -16.20 -11.41
N SER A 200 12.88 -16.62 -12.37
CA SER A 200 12.62 -15.88 -13.61
C SER A 200 11.99 -14.51 -13.34
N GLN A 201 11.04 -14.40 -12.40
CA GLN A 201 10.45 -13.12 -12.01
C GLN A 201 11.47 -12.23 -11.30
N VAL A 202 12.23 -12.78 -10.36
CA VAL A 202 13.28 -12.06 -9.63
C VAL A 202 14.33 -11.49 -10.59
N LEU A 203 14.80 -12.30 -11.54
CA LEU A 203 15.76 -11.86 -12.56
C LEU A 203 15.17 -10.81 -13.50
N THR A 204 13.90 -10.93 -13.86
CA THR A 204 13.22 -9.94 -14.72
C THR A 204 13.14 -8.58 -14.02
N GLU A 205 12.75 -8.59 -12.75
CA GLU A 205 12.67 -7.37 -11.93
C GLU A 205 14.06 -6.77 -11.70
N ALA A 206 15.06 -7.59 -11.36
CA ALA A 206 16.44 -7.13 -11.17
C ALA A 206 17.01 -6.48 -12.45
N ARG A 207 16.78 -7.08 -13.62
CA ARG A 207 17.19 -6.49 -14.91
C ARG A 207 16.50 -5.15 -15.15
N GLY A 208 15.19 -5.06 -14.90
CA GLY A 208 14.45 -3.80 -15.00
C GLY A 208 15.01 -2.70 -14.10
N LEU A 209 15.40 -3.02 -12.86
CA LEU A 209 16.04 -2.09 -11.94
C LEU A 209 17.41 -1.62 -12.48
N VAL A 210 18.26 -2.54 -12.93
CA VAL A 210 19.59 -2.23 -13.50
C VAL A 210 19.45 -1.38 -14.76
N ASP A 211 18.54 -1.74 -15.65
CA ASP A 211 18.27 -1.01 -16.89
C ASP A 211 17.83 0.41 -16.59
N ALA A 212 17.06 0.63 -15.52
CA ALA A 212 16.65 1.95 -15.07
C ALA A 212 17.77 2.79 -14.43
N GLY A 213 18.90 2.17 -14.06
CA GLY A 213 20.07 2.84 -13.52
C GLY A 213 20.34 2.58 -12.04
N VAL A 214 19.61 1.66 -11.41
CA VAL A 214 19.91 1.20 -10.04
C VAL A 214 21.30 0.55 -10.02
N ARG A 215 22.08 0.86 -8.98
CA ARG A 215 23.46 0.39 -8.79
C ARG A 215 23.59 -0.63 -7.66
N GLU A 216 22.68 -0.60 -6.70
CA GLU A 216 22.66 -1.52 -5.57
C GLU A 216 21.27 -2.15 -5.42
N ILE A 217 21.22 -3.47 -5.41
CA ILE A 217 20.00 -4.24 -5.17
C ILE A 217 20.18 -5.00 -3.86
N THR A 218 19.32 -4.71 -2.89
CA THR A 218 19.24 -5.46 -1.63
C THR A 218 18.10 -6.47 -1.71
N LEU A 219 18.43 -7.76 -1.60
CA LEU A 219 17.43 -8.83 -1.59
C LEU A 219 16.70 -8.88 -0.25
N LEU A 220 15.39 -9.03 -0.28
CA LEU A 220 14.53 -9.19 0.89
C LEU A 220 13.91 -10.59 0.90
N GLY A 221 13.90 -11.24 2.05
CA GLY A 221 13.32 -12.57 2.27
C GLY A 221 13.37 -12.96 3.73
#